data_AF-A0A519LFC5-F1
#
_entry.id   AF-A0A519LFC5-F1
#
_cell.length_a   1.000
_cell.length_b   1.000
_cell.length_c   1.000
_cell.angle_alpha   90.00
_cell.angle_beta   90.00
_cell.angle_gamma   90.00
#
_symmetry.space_group_name_H-M   'P 1'
#
loop_
_entity.id
_entity.type
_entity.pdbx_description
1 polymer ?
#
loop_
_entity_poly.entity_id
_entity_poly.type
_entity_poly.pdbx_seq_one_letter_code
_entity_poly.pdbx_strand_id
1 'polypeptide(L)'
;MTDHEALCTLTSYAVARRDGRFIGRTWMVALRLGVTTTKARAIMNRLAKAGKVERSERYSAANDIAWAFPAANDDTPPAQTENAA
;
A
#
# COMPACT_ATOMS: atom_id res chain seq x y z
N MET A 1 4.21 15.63 9.41
CA MET A 1 3.89 14.56 8.47
C MET A 1 2.57 13.93 8.81
N THR A 2 1.58 14.23 8.00
CA THR A 2 0.22 13.68 8.04
C THR A 2 0.15 12.38 7.24
N ASP A 3 -0.94 11.63 7.39
CA ASP A 3 -1.15 10.38 6.64
C ASP A 3 -1.34 10.65 5.14
N HIS A 4 -1.90 11.81 4.76
CA HIS A 4 -2.03 12.23 3.37
C HIS A 4 -0.67 12.51 2.70
N GLU A 5 0.20 13.29 3.37
CA GLU A 5 1.56 13.56 2.87
C GLU A 5 2.38 12.27 2.71
N ALA A 6 2.24 11.35 3.68
CA ALA A 6 2.88 10.04 3.61
C ALA A 6 2.35 9.24 2.42
N LEU A 7 1.03 9.19 2.21
CA LEU A 7 0.42 8.49 1.09
C LEU A 7 0.91 9.03 -0.25
N CYS A 8 0.89 10.35 -0.45
CA CYS A 8 1.40 10.98 -1.68
C CYS A 8 2.88 10.60 -1.95
N THR A 9 3.73 10.68 -0.92
CA THR A 9 5.16 10.34 -1.03
C THR A 9 5.38 8.88 -1.43
N LEU A 10 4.60 7.95 -0.86
CA LEU A 10 4.70 6.52 -1.14
C LEU A 10 4.14 6.16 -2.52
N THR A 11 3.04 6.79 -2.95
CA THR A 11 2.45 6.58 -4.28
C THR A 11 3.42 6.98 -5.38
N SER A 12 4.05 8.16 -5.28
CA SER A 12 5.07 8.58 -6.24
C SER A 12 6.26 7.61 -6.33
N TYR A 13 6.54 6.88 -5.26
CA TYR A 13 7.64 5.91 -5.24
C TYR A 13 7.25 4.54 -5.81
N ALA A 14 6.07 4.01 -5.49
CA ALA A 14 5.65 2.70 -5.99
C ALA A 14 5.40 2.70 -7.51
N VAL A 15 4.95 3.82 -8.07
CA VAL A 15 4.82 4.03 -9.54
C VAL A 15 6.16 3.84 -10.25
N ALA A 16 7.29 4.11 -9.58
CA ALA A 16 8.61 3.89 -10.15
C ALA A 16 9.02 2.39 -10.20
N ARG A 17 8.24 1.47 -9.62
CA ARG A 17 8.54 0.03 -9.59
C ARG A 17 7.66 -0.79 -10.53
N ARG A 18 8.25 -1.84 -11.10
CA ARG A 18 7.66 -2.73 -12.12
C ARG A 18 6.34 -3.41 -11.69
N ASP A 19 6.15 -3.64 -10.39
CA ASP A 19 4.92 -4.24 -9.83
C ASP A 19 3.84 -3.21 -9.47
N GLY A 20 4.15 -1.90 -9.47
CA GLY A 20 3.25 -0.77 -9.17
C GLY A 20 2.67 -0.71 -7.75
N ARG A 21 2.59 -1.85 -7.05
CA ARG A 21 1.94 -2.00 -5.75
C ARG A 21 2.90 -2.10 -4.59
N PHE A 22 4.10 -2.66 -4.80
CA PHE A 22 5.03 -2.88 -3.70
C PHE A 22 5.65 -1.56 -3.23
N ILE A 23 5.31 -1.18 -2.00
CA ILE A 23 5.81 0.06 -1.37
C ILE A 23 7.19 -0.21 -0.78
N GLY A 24 7.28 -1.22 0.09
CA GLY A 24 8.52 -1.57 0.76
C GLY A 24 8.33 -2.17 2.15
N ARG A 25 9.46 -2.59 2.74
CA ARG A 25 9.55 -3.00 4.14
C ARG A 25 9.43 -1.79 5.08
N THR A 26 9.03 -2.01 6.33
CA THR A 26 8.77 -0.92 7.28
C THR A 26 9.97 0.02 7.45
N TRP A 27 11.19 -0.52 7.45
CA TRP A 27 12.40 0.29 7.51
C TRP A 27 12.65 1.11 6.23
N MET A 28 12.33 0.58 5.05
CA MET A 28 12.43 1.32 3.79
C MET A 28 11.42 2.48 3.76
N VAL A 29 10.20 2.22 4.23
CA VAL A 29 9.15 3.24 4.38
C VAL A 29 9.63 4.35 5.33
N ALA A 30 10.26 3.98 6.45
CA ALA A 30 10.80 4.92 7.41
C ALA A 30 11.87 5.85 6.79
N LEU A 31 12.84 5.28 6.06
CA LEU A 31 13.86 6.04 5.33
C LEU A 31 13.24 6.98 4.30
N ARG A 32 12.26 6.49 3.54
CA ARG A 32 11.58 7.25 2.48
C ARG A 32 10.83 8.46 3.02
N LEU A 33 10.20 8.28 4.17
CA LEU A 33 9.39 9.29 4.83
C LEU A 33 10.20 10.19 5.78
N GLY A 34 11.49 9.91 5.98
CA GLY A 34 12.35 10.67 6.91
C GLY A 34 11.89 10.56 8.37
N VAL A 35 11.38 9.40 8.80
CA VAL A 35 10.88 9.18 10.17
C VAL A 35 11.44 7.90 10.78
N THR A 36 11.23 7.72 12.09
CA THR A 36 11.58 6.47 12.78
C THR A 36 10.73 5.30 12.31
N THR A 37 11.24 4.07 12.41
CA THR A 37 10.53 2.83 12.06
C THR A 37 9.24 2.66 12.86
N THR A 38 9.24 3.03 14.14
CA THR A 38 8.03 3.04 15.00
C THR A 38 6.97 3.98 14.46
N LYS A 39 7.34 5.20 14.05
CA LYS A 39 6.42 6.18 13.49
C LYS A 39 5.91 5.76 12.11
N ALA A 40 6.79 5.23 11.26
CA ALA A 40 6.41 4.65 9.97
C ALA A 40 5.40 3.51 10.15
N ARG A 41 5.65 2.58 11.08
CA ARG A 41 4.71 1.49 11.39
C ARG A 41 3.35 2.02 11.85
N ALA A 42 3.32 3.05 12.70
CA ALA A 42 2.07 3.66 13.14
C ALA A 42 1.29 4.30 11.97
N ILE A 43 1.98 5.00 11.06
CA ILE A 43 1.39 5.57 9.84
C ILE A 43 0.81 4.46 8.96
N MET A 44 1.61 3.43 8.66
CA MET A 44 1.18 2.33 7.80
C MET A 44 0.01 1.54 8.39
N ASN A 45 -0.03 1.34 9.71
CA ASN A 45 -1.18 0.72 10.38
C ASN A 45 -2.45 1.58 10.25
N ARG A 46 -2.36 2.91 10.34
CA ARG A 46 -3.52 3.80 10.12
C ARG A 46 -3.98 3.77 8.67
N LEU A 47 -3.04 3.82 7.71
CA LEU A 47 -3.35 3.70 6.29
C LEU A 47 -3.97 2.34 5.95
N ALA A 48 -3.52 1.27 6.59
CA ALA A 48 -4.09 -0.06 6.42
C ALA A 48 -5.50 -0.16 6.98
N LYS A 49 -5.74 0.42 8.17
CA LYS A 49 -7.09 0.54 8.74
C LYS A 49 -8.03 1.35 7.82
N ALA A 50 -7.49 2.33 7.09
CA ALA A 50 -8.21 3.12 6.10
C ALA A 50 -8.32 2.44 4.71
N GLY A 51 -7.84 1.19 4.55
CA GLY A 51 -7.88 0.45 3.28
C GLY A 51 -7.00 1.01 2.17
N LYS A 52 -6.04 1.90 2.49
CA LYS A 52 -5.17 2.54 1.50
C LYS A 52 -3.90 1.74 1.21
N VAL A 53 -3.51 0.85 2.10
CA VAL A 53 -2.35 -0.05 1.97
C VAL A 53 -2.69 -1.38 2.65
N GLU A 54 -1.96 -2.43 2.30
CA GLU A 54 -2.11 -3.76 2.89
C GLU A 54 -0.75 -4.32 3.32
N ARG A 55 -0.78 -5.27 4.25
CA ARG A 55 0.41 -6.04 4.62
C ARG A 55 0.64 -7.10 3.56
N SER A 56 1.84 -7.11 3.00
CA SER A 56 2.23 -8.14 2.04
C SER A 56 2.69 -9.39 2.79
N GLU A 57 1.86 -10.44 2.81
CA GLU A 57 2.23 -11.72 3.43
C GLU A 57 3.44 -12.37 2.74
N ARG A 58 3.59 -12.16 1.43
CA ARG A 58 4.69 -12.71 0.62
C ARG A 58 6.07 -12.25 1.06
N TYR A 59 6.20 -11.03 1.55
CA TYR A 59 7.49 -10.41 1.86
C TYR A 59 7.68 -10.08 3.35
N SER A 60 6.63 -10.23 4.16
CA SER A 60 6.70 -9.96 5.59
C SER A 60 7.48 -11.05 6.32
N ALA A 61 8.24 -10.65 7.33
CA ALA A 61 8.91 -11.52 8.28
C ALA A 61 8.45 -11.18 9.71
N ALA A 62 8.76 -12.05 10.69
CA ALA A 62 8.28 -11.94 12.08
C ALA A 62 8.44 -10.53 12.69
N ASN A 63 9.52 -9.82 12.37
CA ASN A 63 9.81 -8.49 12.89
C ASN A 63 9.81 -7.37 11.84
N ASP A 64 9.59 -7.70 10.56
CA ASP A 64 9.69 -6.76 9.45
C ASP A 64 8.53 -6.92 8.48
N ILE A 65 7.55 -6.03 8.63
CA ILE A 65 6.32 -6.01 7.84
C ILE A 65 6.61 -5.34 6.51
N ALA A 66 6.23 -6.02 5.43
CA ALA A 66 6.22 -5.47 4.08
C ALA A 66 4.85 -4.89 3.75
N TRP A 67 4.83 -3.77 3.04
CA TRP A 67 3.62 -3.04 2.70
C TRP A 67 3.44 -2.96 1.19
N ALA A 68 2.20 -3.07 0.75
CA ALA A 68 1.79 -2.91 -0.63
C ALA A 68 0.56 -2.01 -0.72
N PHE A 69 0.34 -1.41 -1.88
CA PHE A 69 -0.97 -0.87 -2.23
C PHE A 69 -1.95 -2.04 -2.46
N PRO A 70 -3.25 -1.85 -2.14
CA PRO A 70 -4.26 -2.84 -2.46
C PRO A 70 -4.18 -3.16 -3.95
N ALA A 71 -4.53 -4.39 -4.33
CA ALA A 71 -4.86 -4.62 -5.74
C ALA A 71 -5.89 -3.57 -6.15
N ALA A 72 -5.70 -2.94 -7.31
CA ALA A 72 -6.83 -2.28 -7.95
C ALA A 72 -7.89 -3.37 -8.04
N ASN A 73 -9.02 -3.19 -7.35
CA ASN A 73 -10.14 -4.05 -7.65
C ASN A 73 -10.33 -3.88 -9.16
N ASP A 74 -10.21 -4.97 -9.90
CA ASP A 74 -10.81 -5.03 -11.23
C ASP A 74 -12.29 -4.77 -10.97
N ASP A 75 -12.71 -3.51 -11.01
CA ASP A 75 -14.07 -3.09 -11.30
C ASP A 75 -14.34 -3.52 -12.75
N THR A 76 -14.30 -4.83 -13.00
CA THR A 76 -15.06 -5.43 -14.07
C THR A 76 -16.50 -5.22 -13.62
N PRO A 77 -17.27 -4.34 -14.28
CA PRO A 77 -18.70 -4.29 -14.01
C PRO A 77 -19.21 -5.73 -14.14
N PRO A 78 -20.08 -6.23 -13.25
CA PRO A 78 -20.67 -7.55 -13.46
C PRO A 78 -21.21 -7.53 -14.88
N ALA A 79 -20.77 -8.49 -15.71
CA ALA A 79 -21.19 -8.60 -17.09
C ALA A 79 -22.70 -8.38 -17.11
N GLN A 80 -23.14 -7.27 -17.70
CA GLN A 80 -24.55 -7.08 -17.99
C GLN A 80 -24.84 -8.19 -18.98
N THR A 81 -25.40 -9.29 -18.48
CA THR A 81 -26.07 -10.27 -19.31
C THR A 81 -27.25 -9.53 -19.91
N GLU A 82 -27.03 -8.84 -21.02
CA GLU A 82 -28.06 -8.56 -22.01
C GLU A 82 -28.59 -9.92 -22.45
N ASN A 83 -29.57 -10.42 -21.68
CA ASN A 83 -30.46 -11.45 -22.15
C ASN A 83 -31.32 -10.80 -23.22
N ALA A 84 -30.91 -11.05 -24.46
CA ALA A 84 -31.75 -10.96 -25.63
C ALA A 84 -32.98 -11.85 -25.42
N ALA A 85 -34.18 -11.24 -25.44
CA ALA A 85 -35.42 -11.79 -25.99
C ALA A 85 -36.51 -10.72 -25.99
#